data_AF-A0A924PYX8-F1
#
_entry.id   AF-A0A924PYX8-F1
#
_cell.length_a   1.000
_cell.length_b   1.000
_cell.length_c   1.000
_cell.angle_alpha   90.00
_cell.angle_beta   90.00
_cell.angle_gamma   90.00
#
_symmetry.space_group_name_H-M   'P 1'
#
loop_
_entity.id
_entity.type
_entity.pdbx_description
1 polymer ?
#
loop_
_entity_poly.entity_id
_entity_poly.type
_entity_poly.pdbx_seq_one_letter_code
_entity_poly.pdbx_strand_id
1 'polypeptide(L)' 'MRMRKKSALPTKLCQQCNLPFAWRKKWEKVWNDVKYCSDRCRRDSKRQA' A
#
# COMPACT_ATOMS: atom_id res chain seq x y z
N MET A 1 19.03 16.63 19.23
CA MET A 1 18.79 16.40 17.78
C MET A 1 17.36 15.92 17.59
N ARG A 2 16.49 16.67 16.92
CA ARG A 2 15.12 16.24 16.61
C ARG A 2 15.17 15.09 15.61
N MET A 3 15.09 13.85 16.10
CA MET A 3 14.80 12.69 15.25
C MET A 3 13.46 12.95 14.58
N ARG A 4 13.47 13.39 13.31
CA ARG A 4 12.28 13.46 12.48
C ARG A 4 11.77 12.04 12.32
N LYS A 5 10.81 11.67 13.16
CA LYS A 5 10.04 10.42 13.09
C LYS A 5 9.55 10.24 11.67
N LYS A 6 10.04 9.22 10.97
CA LYS A 6 9.62 8.78 9.62
C LYS A 6 8.19 8.19 9.63
N SER A 7 7.36 8.64 10.57
CA SER A 7 6.12 8.00 11.04
C SER A 7 4.86 8.58 10.42
N ALA A 8 4.97 9.46 9.42
CA ALA A 8 3.83 10.09 8.76
C ALA A 8 3.66 9.64 7.30
N LEU A 9 4.19 8.47 6.93
CA LEU A 9 3.88 7.90 5.62
C LEU A 9 2.45 7.36 5.67
N PRO A 10 1.58 7.73 4.70
CA PRO A 10 0.22 7.24 4.69
C PRO A 10 0.23 5.72 4.58
N THR A 11 -0.49 5.06 5.48
CA THR A 11 -0.73 3.62 5.46
C THR A 11 -2.11 3.36 4.87
N LYS A 12 -2.23 2.31 4.06
CA LYS A 12 -3.50 1.83 3.50
C LYS A 12 -3.69 0.36 3.86
N LEU A 13 -4.94 -0.09 3.86
CA LEU A 13 -5.28 -1.51 4.02
C LEU A 13 -5.37 -2.19 2.65
N CYS A 14 -4.77 -3.36 2.54
CA CYS A 14 -4.88 -4.18 1.33
C CYS A 14 -6.29 -4.78 1.22
N GLN A 15 -6.99 -4.59 0.11
CA GLN A 15 -8.34 -5.15 -0.08
C GLN A 15 -8.38 -6.70 -0.21
N GLN A 16 -7.22 -7.34 -0.43
CA GLN A 16 -7.15 -8.81 -0.59
C GLN A 16 -6.78 -9.53 0.71
N CYS A 17 -5.83 -8.98 1.48
CA CYS A 17 -5.30 -9.63 2.68
C CYS A 17 -5.53 -8.83 3.97
N ASN A 18 -6.17 -7.66 3.87
CA ASN A 18 -6.43 -6.72 4.97
C ASN A 18 -5.19 -6.29 5.76
N LEU A 19 -3.99 -6.53 5.24
CA LEU A 19 -2.75 -6.12 5.88
C LEU A 19 -2.50 -4.62 5.66
N PRO A 20 -2.11 -3.89 6.71
CA PRO A 20 -1.67 -2.50 6.59
C PRO A 20 -0.34 -2.44 5.85
N PHE A 21 -0.25 -1.57 4.85
CA PHE A 21 0.98 -1.35 4.10
C PHE A 21 1.27 0.15 3.98
N ALA A 22 2.53 0.51 4.16
CA ALA A 22 2.98 1.89 4.10
C ALA A 22 3.24 2.35 2.67
N TRP A 23 3.01 3.65 2.43
CA TRP A 23 3.37 4.31 1.19
C TRP A 23 4.83 4.03 0.78
N ARG A 24 5.03 3.82 -0.51
CA ARG A 24 6.34 3.62 -1.13
C ARG A 24 6.54 4.66 -2.21
N LYS A 25 7.78 5.12 -2.40
CA LYS A 25 8.15 6.08 -3.44
C LYS A 25 7.69 5.67 -4.85
N LYS A 26 7.73 4.36 -5.16
CA LYS A 26 7.22 3.83 -6.43
C LYS A 26 5.73 4.09 -6.71
N TRP A 27 4.97 4.45 -5.67
CA TRP A 27 3.54 4.73 -5.74
C TRP A 27 3.22 6.22 -5.77
N GLU A 28 4.22 7.12 -5.84
CA GLU A 28 4.02 8.58 -5.91
C GLU A 28 2.91 9.00 -6.89
N LYS A 29 2.87 8.40 -8.09
CA LYS A 29 1.90 8.74 -9.14
C LYS A 29 0.58 7.97 -9.08
N VAL A 30 0.56 6.82 -8.41
CA VAL A 30 -0.56 5.86 -8.47
C VAL A 30 -1.15 5.54 -7.10
N TRP A 31 -0.72 6.22 -6.04
CA TRP A 31 -1.10 5.91 -4.66
C TRP A 31 -2.61 5.86 -4.46
N ASN A 32 -3.38 6.72 -5.15
CA ASN A 32 -4.84 6.72 -5.07
C ASN A 32 -5.47 5.43 -5.62
N ASP A 33 -4.89 4.85 -6.67
CA ASP A 33 -5.33 3.58 -7.27
C ASP A 33 -4.78 2.32 -6.56
N VAL A 34 -3.70 2.46 -5.77
CA VAL A 34 -3.10 1.33 -5.05
C VAL A 34 -4.01 0.90 -3.89
N LYS A 35 -4.74 -0.19 -4.13
CA LYS A 35 -5.60 -0.88 -3.15
C LYS A 35 -4.97 -2.15 -2.56
N TYR A 36 -3.80 -2.56 -3.06
CA TYR A 36 -3.17 -3.84 -2.75
C TYR A 36 -1.72 -3.66 -2.29
N CYS A 37 -1.30 -4.42 -1.28
CA CYS A 37 0.07 -4.35 -0.73
C CYS A 37 1.14 -4.91 -1.68
N SER A 38 0.74 -5.76 -2.64
CA SER A 38 1.62 -6.47 -3.55
C SER A 38 0.95 -6.77 -4.90
N ASP A 39 1.75 -6.97 -5.93
CA ASP A 39 1.27 -7.44 -7.25
C ASP A 39 0.61 -8.81 -7.17
N ARG A 40 1.01 -9.66 -6.21
CA ARG A 40 0.34 -10.93 -5.94
C ARG A 40 -1.12 -10.69 -5.53
N CYS A 41 -1.36 -9.85 -4.52
CA CYS A 41 -2.71 -9.51 -4.07
C CYS A 41 -3.56 -8.87 -5.18
N ARG A 42 -2.95 -8.03 -6.03
CA ARG A 42 -3.63 -7.45 -7.20
C ARG A 42 -4.01 -8.49 -8.26
N ARG A 43 -3.17 -9.49 -8.49
CA ARG A 43 -3.46 -10.59 -9.44
C ARG A 43 -4.50 -11.55 -8.87
N ASP A 44 -4.44 -11.81 -7.57
CA ASP A 44 -5.35 -12.70 -6.86
C ASP A 44 -6.77 -12.13 -6.82
N SER A 45 -6.92 -10.81 -6.59
CA SER A 45 -8.23 -10.15 -6.64
C SER A 45 -8.89 -10.19 -8.03
N LYS A 46 -8.10 -10.29 -9.10
CA LYS A 46 -8.60 -10.49 -10.47
C LYS A 46 -9.00 -11.93 -10.78
N ARG A 47 -8.56 -12.91 -9.99
CA ARG A 47 -8.91 -14.34 -10.16
C ARG A 47 -10.18 -14.75 -9.42
N GLN A 48 -10.55 -13.98 -8.39
CA GLN A 48 -11.74 -14.27 -7.56
C GLN A 48 -13.04 -13.65 -8.11
N ALA A 49 -12.98 -12.97 -9.25
CA ALA A 49 -14.13 -12.48 -10.02
C ALA A 49 -14.26 -13.27 -11.32
#